data_AF-A0AAZ3SKW8-F1
#
_entry.id   AF-A0AAZ3SKW8-F1
#
_cell.length_a   1.000
_cell.length_b   1.000
_cell.length_c   1.000
_cell.angle_alpha   90.00
_cell.angle_beta   90.00
_cell.angle_gamma   90.00
#
_symmetry.space_group_name_H-M   'P 1'
#
loop_
_entity.id
_entity.type
_entity.pdbx_description
1 polymer ?
#
loop_
_entity_poly.entity_id
_entity_poly.type
_entity_poly.pdbx_seq_one_letter_code
_entity_poly.pdbx_strand_id
1 'polypeptide(L)'
;CYRKAIKIIKDINHPSHCLFTPLPSRRRELIQATERNDKSVFLLDASTPEQALGISLQSIQDVISQDKHCLLELGLSSVEGLLRQGIYPIVINIRPKNKKHKKLKKLLTGRGEDGVMQEVCQADEQQLETLPLLYHTLESSTWSCTEDLLLAIRNVIHSQQKALLWVELERLQ
;
A
#
# COMPACT_ATOMS: atom_id res chain seq x y z
N CYS A 1 -17.07 -1.16 0.46
CA CYS A 1 -16.53 -1.95 -0.65
C CYS A 1 -15.10 -2.34 -0.27
N TYR A 2 -14.45 -3.31 -0.94
CA TYR A 2 -13.13 -3.81 -0.51
C TYR A 2 -12.11 -3.58 -1.60
N ARG A 3 -11.66 -2.33 -1.73
CA ARG A 3 -10.47 -2.03 -2.50
C ARG A 3 -9.30 -2.07 -1.52
N LYS A 4 -8.29 -2.84 -1.85
CA LYS A 4 -7.00 -2.77 -1.16
C LYS A 4 -5.99 -2.28 -2.15
N ALA A 5 -5.35 -1.18 -1.82
CA ALA A 5 -4.11 -0.75 -2.43
C ALA A 5 -2.97 -1.45 -1.68
N ILE A 6 -2.41 -2.51 -2.26
CA ILE A 6 -1.14 -3.07 -1.77
C ILE A 6 -0.04 -2.17 -2.31
N LYS A 7 0.76 -1.58 -1.43
CA LYS A 7 1.92 -0.76 -1.78
C LYS A 7 3.18 -1.57 -1.58
N ILE A 8 3.94 -1.76 -2.64
CA ILE A 8 5.22 -2.46 -2.62
C ILE A 8 6.29 -1.54 -3.15
N ILE A 9 7.22 -1.14 -2.30
CA ILE A 9 8.22 -0.15 -2.69
C ILE A 9 9.24 -0.74 -3.67
N LYS A 10 9.46 -0.02 -4.78
CA LYS A 10 10.58 -0.17 -5.70
C LYS A 10 11.57 0.96 -5.45
N ASP A 11 12.85 0.64 -5.34
CA ASP A 11 13.93 1.61 -5.57
C ASP A 11 14.24 1.59 -7.08
N ILE A 12 14.32 2.77 -7.70
CA ILE A 12 14.59 2.94 -9.13
C ILE A 12 15.98 2.47 -9.56
N ASN A 13 16.90 2.25 -8.60
CA ASN A 13 18.25 1.74 -8.83
C ASN A 13 18.39 0.22 -8.64
N HIS A 14 17.29 -0.51 -8.42
CA HIS A 14 17.35 -1.87 -7.86
C HIS A 14 17.36 -3.01 -8.92
N PRO A 15 18.26 -4.02 -8.82
CA PRO A 15 18.28 -5.19 -9.71
C PRO A 15 17.04 -6.11 -9.63
N SER A 16 16.80 -6.85 -10.70
CA SER A 16 15.54 -7.56 -11.05
C SER A 16 15.21 -8.83 -10.26
N HIS A 17 15.97 -9.17 -9.21
CA HIS A 17 15.98 -10.52 -8.60
C HIS A 17 15.54 -10.59 -7.13
N CYS A 18 14.82 -9.58 -6.63
CA CYS A 18 14.46 -9.48 -5.20
C CYS A 18 13.51 -10.62 -4.74
N LEU A 19 13.78 -11.19 -3.55
CA LEU A 19 12.91 -12.15 -2.88
C LEU A 19 11.88 -11.43 -1.99
N PHE A 20 10.63 -11.91 -2.00
CA PHE A 20 9.56 -11.42 -1.13
C PHE A 20 9.84 -11.78 0.34
N THR A 21 10.25 -10.80 1.14
CA THR A 21 10.17 -10.94 2.60
C THR A 21 9.03 -10.04 3.06
N PRO A 22 7.95 -10.56 3.67
CA PRO A 22 7.07 -9.67 4.42
C PRO A 22 7.96 -8.93 5.42
N LEU A 23 7.93 -7.60 5.39
CA LEU A 23 8.39 -6.78 6.52
C LEU A 23 7.96 -7.54 7.79
N PRO A 24 8.88 -7.91 8.71
CA PRO A 24 8.45 -8.54 9.93
C PRO A 24 7.34 -7.65 10.49
N SER A 25 6.22 -8.25 10.90
CA SER A 25 4.98 -7.57 11.28
C SER A 25 5.11 -6.61 12.49
N ARG A 26 6.32 -6.12 12.78
CA ARG A 26 6.80 -5.42 13.96
C ARG A 26 7.82 -4.31 13.65
N ARG A 27 7.60 -3.49 12.63
CA ARG A 27 8.20 -2.13 12.58
C ARG A 27 7.15 -1.04 12.62
N ARG A 28 6.03 -1.34 13.28
CA ARG A 28 5.06 -0.31 13.67
C ARG A 28 5.62 0.32 14.92
N GLU A 29 5.94 1.59 14.83
CA GLU A 29 6.50 2.36 15.93
C GLU A 29 5.37 3.19 16.55
N LEU A 30 5.40 3.33 17.88
CA LEU A 30 4.54 4.30 18.55
C LEU A 30 5.09 5.68 18.24
N ILE A 31 4.29 6.49 17.56
CA ILE A 31 4.68 7.83 17.13
C ILE A 31 4.33 8.80 18.24
N GLN A 32 5.32 9.57 18.71
CA GLN A 32 5.07 10.61 19.68
C GLN A 32 4.24 11.73 19.06
N ALA A 33 3.44 12.44 19.87
CA ALA A 33 2.60 13.53 19.37
C ALA A 33 3.39 14.63 18.63
N THR A 34 4.66 14.82 19.00
CA THR A 34 5.62 15.75 18.39
C THR A 34 6.05 15.32 16.98
N GLU A 35 6.05 14.01 16.70
CA GLU A 35 6.50 13.43 15.43
C GLU A 35 5.35 13.28 14.42
N ARG A 36 4.11 13.60 14.83
CA ARG A 36 2.92 13.42 13.98
C ARG A 36 2.95 14.27 12.69
N ASN A 37 3.66 15.37 12.71
CA ASN A 37 3.85 16.26 11.55
C ASN A 37 5.20 16.01 10.84
N ASP A 38 5.97 15.02 11.28
CA ASP A 38 7.23 14.67 10.65
C ASP A 38 6.98 14.02 9.29
N LYS A 39 7.55 14.61 8.23
CA LYS A 39 7.43 14.11 6.85
C LYS A 39 8.13 12.77 6.63
N SER A 40 8.95 12.33 7.59
CA SER A 40 9.60 11.03 7.61
C SER A 40 8.78 9.95 8.33
N VAL A 41 7.57 10.27 8.83
CA VAL A 41 6.69 9.33 9.50
C VAL A 41 5.39 9.14 8.73
N PHE A 42 5.03 7.89 8.44
CA PHE A 42 3.80 7.53 7.75
C PHE A 42 2.83 6.85 8.71
N LEU A 43 1.72 7.52 9.03
CA LEU A 43 0.73 7.01 9.98
C LEU A 43 -0.11 5.88 9.36
N LEU A 44 -0.43 4.87 10.19
CA LEU A 44 -1.34 3.78 9.82
C LEU A 44 -2.80 4.25 9.91
N ASP A 45 -3.65 3.79 8.99
CA ASP A 45 -5.08 4.17 8.93
C ASP A 45 -5.88 3.72 10.18
N ALA A 46 -5.38 2.74 10.94
CA ALA A 46 -6.03 2.17 12.12
C ALA A 46 -5.68 2.89 13.45
N SER A 47 -4.96 4.01 13.40
CA SER A 47 -4.46 4.73 14.56
C SER A 47 -5.55 5.48 15.32
N THR A 48 -5.56 5.42 16.66
CA THR A 48 -6.35 6.35 17.50
C THR A 48 -5.51 7.57 17.86
N PRO A 49 -6.12 8.71 18.24
CA PRO A 49 -5.38 9.90 18.67
C PRO A 49 -4.45 9.63 19.87
N GLU A 50 -4.77 8.66 20.73
CA GLU A 50 -3.94 8.31 21.90
C GLU A 50 -2.82 7.30 21.58
N GLN A 51 -2.92 6.54 20.48
CA GLN A 51 -1.94 5.52 20.07
C GLN A 51 -1.70 5.61 18.56
N ALA A 52 -1.08 6.72 18.14
CA ALA A 52 -0.67 6.89 16.76
C ALA A 52 0.43 5.87 16.42
N LEU A 53 0.13 4.92 15.54
CA LEU A 53 1.12 4.00 15.02
C LEU A 53 1.55 4.48 13.64
N GLY A 54 2.83 4.34 13.35
CA GLY A 54 3.39 4.73 12.07
C GLY A 54 4.55 3.86 11.64
N ILE A 55 5.02 4.14 10.43
CA ILE A 55 6.20 3.55 9.83
C ILE A 55 7.13 4.71 9.53
N SER A 56 8.34 4.69 10.08
CA SER A 56 9.37 5.67 9.77
C SER A 56 10.00 5.40 8.40
N LEU A 57 10.44 6.47 7.73
CA LEU A 57 11.18 6.42 6.47
C LEU A 57 12.45 5.58 6.63
N GLN A 58 13.14 5.71 7.76
CA GLN A 58 14.31 4.89 8.07
C GLN A 58 13.96 3.40 8.08
N SER A 59 12.85 3.02 8.73
CA SER A 59 12.40 1.62 8.75
C SER A 59 12.05 1.08 7.36
N ILE A 60 11.59 1.94 6.45
CA ILE A 60 11.38 1.61 5.04
C ILE A 60 12.73 1.42 4.33
N GLN A 61 13.66 2.37 4.48
CA GLN A 61 14.97 2.37 3.83
C GLN A 61 15.83 1.17 4.27
N ASP A 62 15.75 0.77 5.54
CA ASP A 62 16.46 -0.40 6.07
C ASP A 62 16.06 -1.73 5.43
N VAL A 63 14.83 -1.83 4.92
CA VAL A 63 14.36 -3.02 4.20
C VAL A 63 14.76 -2.96 2.74
N ILE A 64 14.66 -1.79 2.13
CA ILE A 64 15.10 -1.56 0.74
C ILE A 64 16.61 -1.83 0.62
N SER A 65 17.42 -1.39 1.59
CA SER A 65 18.87 -1.62 1.61
C SER A 65 19.26 -3.09 1.72
N GLN A 66 18.32 -3.97 2.08
CA GLN A 66 18.48 -5.43 2.10
C GLN A 66 17.96 -6.11 0.83
N ASP A 67 17.68 -5.37 -0.25
CA ASP A 67 17.10 -5.91 -1.48
C ASP A 67 15.73 -6.60 -1.24
N LYS A 68 14.87 -5.93 -0.46
CA LYS A 68 13.55 -6.45 -0.09
C LYS A 68 12.45 -5.45 -0.34
N HIS A 69 11.30 -5.99 -0.69
CA HIS A 69 10.06 -5.25 -0.82
C HIS A 69 9.37 -5.05 0.53
N CYS A 70 9.03 -3.81 0.84
CA CYS A 70 8.14 -3.46 1.95
C CYS A 70 6.69 -3.73 1.57
N LEU A 71 5.96 -4.51 2.38
CA LEU A 71 4.50 -4.50 2.37
C LEU A 71 4.03 -3.42 3.36
N LEU A 72 3.41 -2.36 2.85
CA LEU A 72 2.98 -1.22 3.68
C LEU A 72 1.48 -1.22 3.94
N GLU A 73 1.10 -1.15 5.21
CA GLU A 73 -0.30 -0.98 5.66
C GLU A 73 -0.66 0.51 5.78
N LEU A 74 -0.50 1.27 4.71
CA LEU A 74 -0.74 2.72 4.68
C LEU A 74 -1.84 3.10 3.68
N GLY A 75 -2.72 4.03 4.07
CA GLY A 75 -3.75 4.59 3.21
C GLY A 75 -3.17 5.35 2.02
N LEU A 76 -3.91 5.43 0.91
CA LEU A 76 -3.48 6.00 -0.37
C LEU A 76 -2.92 7.43 -0.27
N SER A 77 -3.36 8.23 0.70
CA SER A 77 -2.81 9.56 1.00
C SER A 77 -1.31 9.60 1.28
N SER A 78 -0.71 8.50 1.76
CA SER A 78 0.74 8.40 1.99
C SER A 78 1.58 8.29 0.71
N VAL A 79 0.98 8.04 -0.47
CA VAL A 79 1.74 7.83 -1.72
C VAL A 79 2.57 9.05 -2.06
N GLU A 80 1.99 10.25 -2.01
CA GLU A 80 2.76 11.47 -2.33
C GLU A 80 3.90 11.71 -1.33
N GLY A 81 3.65 11.45 -0.05
CA GLY A 81 4.68 11.54 0.98
C GLY A 81 5.84 10.59 0.69
N LEU A 82 5.56 9.34 0.28
CA LEU A 82 6.58 8.38 -0.12
C LEU A 82 7.37 8.90 -1.33
N LEU A 83 6.69 9.38 -2.37
CA LEU A 83 7.34 9.91 -3.57
C LEU A 83 8.23 11.12 -3.29
N ARG A 84 7.80 12.04 -2.41
CA ARG A 84 8.64 13.18 -1.97
C ARG A 84 9.92 12.75 -1.26
N GLN A 85 9.92 11.56 -0.65
CA GLN A 85 11.11 10.96 -0.03
C GLN A 85 11.92 10.08 -0.99
N GLY A 86 11.61 10.10 -2.30
CA GLY A 86 12.28 9.26 -3.30
C GLY A 86 11.88 7.78 -3.21
N ILE A 87 10.77 7.47 -2.55
CA ILE A 87 10.25 6.11 -2.39
C ILE A 87 9.11 5.89 -3.39
N TYR A 88 9.26 4.89 -4.26
CA TYR A 88 8.32 4.66 -5.36
C TYR A 88 7.48 3.38 -5.16
N PRO A 89 6.26 3.48 -4.61
CA PRO A 89 5.43 2.31 -4.34
C PRO A 89 4.73 1.78 -5.61
N ILE A 90 4.77 0.47 -5.81
CA ILE A 90 3.88 -0.31 -6.68
C ILE A 90 2.52 -0.36 -5.99
N VAL A 91 1.53 0.34 -6.52
CA VAL A 91 0.15 0.35 -5.99
C VAL A 91 -0.69 -0.68 -6.75
N ILE A 92 -1.24 -1.67 -6.04
CA ILE A 92 -2.11 -2.71 -6.62
C ILE A 92 -3.50 -2.60 -6.01
N ASN A 93 -4.49 -2.20 -6.81
CA ASN A 93 -5.91 -2.15 -6.45
C ASN A 93 -6.57 -3.51 -6.71
N ILE A 94 -7.07 -4.17 -5.66
CA ILE A 94 -7.77 -5.46 -5.77
C ILE A 94 -9.28 -5.22 -5.83
N ARG A 95 -9.93 -5.61 -6.94
CA ARG A 95 -11.40 -5.56 -7.05
C ARG A 95 -12.04 -6.84 -6.51
N PRO A 96 -12.99 -6.74 -5.56
CA PRO A 96 -13.63 -7.91 -4.95
C PRO A 96 -14.66 -8.55 -5.88
N LYS A 97 -14.80 -9.89 -5.83
CA LYS A 97 -15.80 -10.62 -6.62
C LYS A 97 -17.25 -10.25 -6.32
N ASN A 98 -17.66 -10.23 -5.05
CA ASN A 98 -19.07 -10.07 -4.63
C ASN A 98 -19.19 -9.58 -3.17
N LYS A 99 -20.34 -8.97 -2.81
CA LYS A 99 -20.70 -8.58 -1.42
C LYS A 99 -20.68 -9.74 -0.39
N LYS A 100 -20.59 -11.00 -0.83
CA LYS A 100 -20.66 -12.22 0.00
C LYS A 100 -19.31 -12.68 0.58
N HIS A 101 -18.18 -12.10 0.19
CA HIS A 101 -16.86 -12.44 0.76
C HIS A 101 -16.60 -11.76 2.13
N LYS A 102 -17.61 -11.74 3.00
CA LYS A 102 -17.58 -11.19 4.37
C LYS A 102 -16.57 -11.89 5.31
N LYS A 103 -15.89 -12.97 4.90
CA LYS A 103 -14.79 -13.60 5.67
C LYS A 103 -13.43 -12.95 5.38
N LEU A 104 -13.16 -12.58 4.12
CA LEU A 104 -11.99 -11.77 3.76
C LEU A 104 -12.08 -10.37 4.41
N LYS A 105 -13.30 -9.84 4.56
CA LYS A 105 -13.64 -8.62 5.36
C LYS A 105 -13.01 -8.62 6.76
N LYS A 106 -13.12 -9.72 7.54
CA LYS A 106 -12.66 -9.74 8.94
C LYS A 106 -11.13 -9.83 9.06
N LEU A 107 -10.48 -10.55 8.14
CA LEU A 107 -9.02 -10.68 8.09
C LEU A 107 -8.32 -9.41 7.58
N LEU A 108 -8.99 -8.64 6.73
CA LEU A 108 -8.36 -7.54 6.01
C LEU A 108 -8.58 -6.15 6.62
N THR A 109 -9.70 -5.88 7.30
CA THR A 109 -10.03 -4.52 7.76
C THR A 109 -10.29 -4.38 9.25
N GLY A 110 -10.48 -5.47 10.01
CA GLY A 110 -10.72 -5.41 11.46
C GLY A 110 -11.96 -4.60 11.92
N ARG A 111 -12.70 -3.95 11.02
CA ARG A 111 -13.73 -2.93 11.33
C ARG A 111 -15.12 -3.35 10.82
N GLY A 112 -16.14 -3.12 11.66
CA GLY A 112 -17.55 -3.43 11.39
C GLY A 112 -18.34 -2.24 10.84
N GLU A 113 -19.49 -2.55 10.22
CA GLU A 113 -20.54 -1.67 9.64
C GLU A 113 -20.45 -1.38 8.13
N ASP A 114 -21.55 -1.67 7.41
CA ASP A 114 -21.61 -1.78 5.94
C ASP A 114 -21.83 -0.42 5.21
N GLY A 115 -22.38 0.61 5.87
CA GLY A 115 -22.69 1.92 5.27
C GLY A 115 -21.46 2.84 5.11
N VAL A 116 -20.74 3.09 6.20
CA VAL A 116 -19.46 3.84 6.22
C VAL A 116 -18.43 3.25 5.24
N MET A 117 -18.51 1.93 5.03
CA MET A 117 -17.60 1.20 4.15
C MET A 117 -17.82 1.47 2.66
N GLN A 118 -18.99 1.95 2.22
CA GLN A 118 -19.24 2.28 0.81
C GLN A 118 -18.63 3.64 0.44
N GLU A 119 -18.76 4.64 1.31
CA GLU A 119 -18.19 5.98 1.15
C GLU A 119 -16.67 5.96 1.14
N VAL A 120 -16.05 5.26 2.10
CA VAL A 120 -14.58 5.06 2.13
C VAL A 120 -14.08 4.45 0.82
N CYS A 121 -14.87 3.53 0.26
CA CYS A 121 -14.50 2.91 -0.99
C CYS A 121 -14.55 3.87 -2.17
N GLN A 122 -15.60 4.68 -2.27
CA GLN A 122 -15.75 5.71 -3.30
C GLN A 122 -14.61 6.74 -3.21
N ALA A 123 -14.26 7.16 -2.00
CA ALA A 123 -13.14 8.06 -1.75
C ALA A 123 -11.80 7.45 -2.21
N ASP A 124 -11.56 6.16 -1.94
CA ASP A 124 -10.37 5.47 -2.43
C ASP A 124 -10.34 5.34 -3.95
N GLU A 125 -11.47 5.13 -4.63
CA GLU A 125 -11.52 5.11 -6.11
C GLU A 125 -11.14 6.48 -6.68
N GLN A 126 -11.73 7.55 -6.13
CA GLN A 126 -11.43 8.91 -6.56
C GLN A 126 -9.96 9.25 -6.32
N GLN A 127 -9.39 8.83 -5.18
CA GLN A 127 -7.99 9.06 -4.86
C GLN A 127 -7.03 8.23 -5.73
N LEU A 128 -7.42 7.04 -6.20
CA LEU A 128 -6.62 6.27 -7.16
C LEU A 128 -6.46 7.03 -8.49
N GLU A 129 -7.51 7.68 -8.97
CA GLU A 129 -7.47 8.49 -10.21
C GLU A 129 -6.60 9.74 -10.08
N THR A 130 -6.35 10.22 -8.85
CA THR A 130 -5.52 11.40 -8.60
C THR A 130 -4.07 11.07 -8.27
N LEU A 131 -3.68 9.79 -8.17
CA LEU A 131 -2.31 9.44 -7.82
C LEU A 131 -1.31 10.00 -8.84
N PRO A 132 -0.17 10.57 -8.41
CA PRO A 132 0.90 11.03 -9.30
C PRO A 132 1.80 9.87 -9.76
N LEU A 133 1.26 8.65 -9.84
CA LEU A 133 1.92 7.45 -10.36
C LEU A 133 0.89 6.47 -10.93
N LEU A 134 1.33 5.54 -11.78
CA LEU A 134 0.48 4.47 -12.30
C LEU A 134 0.23 3.38 -11.25
N TYR A 135 -1.04 3.00 -11.08
CA TYR A 135 -1.44 1.85 -10.26
C TYR A 135 -1.92 0.69 -11.14
N HIS A 136 -1.86 -0.54 -10.64
CA HIS A 136 -2.38 -1.72 -11.32
C HIS A 136 -3.69 -2.17 -10.68
N THR A 137 -4.68 -2.57 -11.49
CA THR A 137 -5.94 -3.14 -10.98
C THR A 137 -6.01 -4.63 -11.26
N LEU A 138 -6.20 -5.43 -10.20
CA LEU A 138 -6.58 -6.83 -10.30
C LEU A 138 -8.10 -6.93 -10.36
N GLU A 139 -8.62 -7.18 -11.56
CA GLU A 139 -10.05 -7.36 -11.79
C GLU A 139 -10.59 -8.61 -11.09
N SER A 140 -11.87 -8.60 -10.73
CA SER A 140 -12.49 -9.73 -10.02
C SER A 140 -12.55 -11.01 -10.86
N SER A 141 -12.40 -10.91 -12.18
CA SER A 141 -12.33 -12.02 -13.11
C SER A 141 -10.97 -12.73 -13.11
N THR A 142 -9.90 -12.12 -12.58
CA THR A 142 -8.53 -12.64 -12.70
C THR A 142 -8.12 -13.60 -11.59
N TRP A 143 -9.01 -13.89 -10.64
CA TRP A 143 -8.73 -14.80 -9.53
C TRP A 143 -10.01 -15.49 -9.04
N SER A 144 -9.93 -16.73 -8.54
CA SER A 144 -11.10 -17.48 -8.06
C SER A 144 -11.00 -17.95 -6.61
N CYS A 145 -9.78 -18.11 -6.12
CA CYS A 145 -9.47 -18.45 -4.74
C CYS A 145 -8.30 -17.60 -4.22
N THR A 146 -7.90 -17.81 -2.97
CA THR A 146 -6.76 -17.11 -2.37
C THR A 146 -5.45 -17.38 -3.11
N GLU A 147 -5.22 -18.61 -3.56
CA GLU A 147 -3.98 -18.97 -4.27
C GLU A 147 -3.87 -18.25 -5.62
N ASP A 148 -4.96 -18.20 -6.40
CA ASP A 148 -4.99 -17.43 -7.66
C ASP A 148 -4.72 -15.95 -7.41
N LEU A 149 -5.29 -15.38 -6.34
CA LEU A 149 -5.08 -13.97 -5.98
C LEU A 149 -3.62 -13.71 -5.61
N LEU A 150 -3.01 -14.59 -4.81
CA LEU A 150 -1.59 -14.49 -4.46
C LEU A 150 -0.69 -14.60 -5.69
N LEU A 151 -1.00 -15.50 -6.61
CA LEU A 151 -0.28 -15.64 -7.88
C LEU A 151 -0.43 -14.39 -8.75
N ALA A 152 -1.65 -13.87 -8.89
CA ALA A 152 -1.92 -12.65 -9.65
C ALA A 152 -1.15 -11.45 -9.08
N ILE A 153 -1.15 -11.27 -7.75
CA ILE A 153 -0.38 -10.23 -7.07
C ILE A 153 1.12 -10.38 -7.36
N ARG A 154 1.68 -11.59 -7.20
CA ARG A 154 3.10 -11.86 -7.50
C ARG A 154 3.47 -11.53 -8.94
N ASN A 155 2.61 -11.88 -9.90
CA ASN A 155 2.83 -11.58 -11.31
C ASN A 155 2.82 -10.07 -11.59
N VAL A 156 1.91 -9.34 -10.97
CA VAL A 156 1.87 -7.87 -11.07
C VAL A 156 3.16 -7.27 -10.51
N ILE A 157 3.59 -7.70 -9.32
CA ILE A 157 4.81 -7.17 -8.71
C ILE A 157 6.02 -7.43 -9.60
N HIS A 158 6.18 -8.67 -10.08
CA HIS A 158 7.27 -9.03 -10.97
C HIS A 158 7.27 -8.22 -12.27
N SER A 159 6.10 -7.95 -12.84
CA SER A 159 5.97 -7.08 -14.01
C SER A 159 6.38 -5.64 -13.70
N GLN A 160 5.89 -5.09 -12.60
CA GLN A 160 6.15 -3.70 -12.18
C GLN A 160 7.60 -3.46 -11.73
N GLN A 161 8.27 -4.48 -11.18
CA GLN A 161 9.71 -4.44 -10.88
C GLN A 161 10.56 -4.16 -12.13
N LYS A 162 10.14 -4.63 -13.31
CA LYS A 162 10.86 -4.44 -14.58
C LYS A 162 10.34 -3.27 -15.40
N ALA A 163 9.14 -2.78 -15.09
CA ALA A 163 8.50 -1.69 -15.81
C ALA A 163 9.22 -0.34 -15.58
N LEU A 164 9.18 0.51 -16.62
CA LEU A 164 9.48 1.93 -16.46
C LEU A 164 8.40 2.56 -15.58
N LEU A 165 8.83 3.32 -14.58
CA LEU A 165 7.93 4.02 -13.68
C LEU A 165 7.64 5.42 -14.22
N TRP A 166 6.35 5.72 -14.40
CA TRP A 166 5.89 7.07 -14.72
C TRP A 166 5.43 7.76 -13.43
N VAL A 167 6.05 8.89 -13.12
CA VAL A 167 5.73 9.71 -11.95
C VAL A 167 5.60 11.16 -12.38
N GLU A 168 4.55 11.82 -11.92
CA GLU A 168 4.32 13.24 -12.19
C GLU A 168 5.01 14.09 -11.11
N LEU A 169 6.35 14.18 -11.16
CA LEU A 169 7.17 14.82 -10.12
C LEU A 169 6.86 16.31 -9.92
N GLU A 170 6.43 17.02 -10.98
CA GLU A 170 6.09 18.44 -10.93
C GLU A 170 4.93 18.73 -9.98
N ARG A 171 4.00 17.78 -9.81
CA ARG A 171 2.89 17.90 -8.86
C ARG A 171 3.28 17.71 -7.40
N LEU A 172 4.49 17.24 -7.14
CA LEU A 172 4.97 16.94 -5.78
C LEU A 172 5.76 18.09 -5.15
N GLN A 173 6.03 19.16 -5.93
CA GLN A 173 6.79 20.35 -5.54
C GLN A 173 6.07 21.21 -4.49
#